data_AF-W1WG39-F1
#
_entry.id   AF-W1WG39-F1
#
_cell.length_a   1.000
_cell.length_b   1.000
_cell.length_c   1.000
_cell.angle_alpha   90.00
_cell.angle_beta   90.00
_cell.angle_gamma   90.00
#
_symmetry.space_group_name_H-M   'P 1'
#
loop_
_entity.id
_entity.type
_entity.pdbx_description
1 polymer ?
#
loop_
_entity_poly.entity_id
_entity_poly.type
_entity_poly.pdbx_seq_one_letter_code
_entity_poly.pdbx_strand_id
1 'polypeptide(L)'
;MYRNVRVIPRQLLEQLYVEKQWSVREVAEYFQCSVDTIMRRMKQYDIERRPLKKDINMVHVQALYETGKWSLHSLAKRYDVSITTMASRMKEYGLACQRSTKNVSIDPVRICRAYKSGNTSDSIARMYGISQWKVHHVLRHMGMCTTPKVQNHRKVEEMAYLYIHHHRWKVHHILRHMGMCTTPKVQ
;
A
#
# COMPACT_ATOMS: atom_id res chain seq x y z
N MET A 1 -39.00 12.61 -28.91
CA MET A 1 -37.60 12.15 -29.11
C MET A 1 -36.72 13.37 -29.37
N TYR A 2 -35.79 13.71 -28.47
CA TYR A 2 -34.92 14.88 -28.60
C TYR A 2 -33.81 14.62 -29.62
N ARG A 3 -34.05 14.96 -30.89
CA ARG A 3 -33.09 14.81 -32.01
C ARG A 3 -32.05 15.93 -32.11
N ASN A 4 -32.05 16.90 -31.20
CA ASN A 4 -31.15 18.06 -31.23
C ASN A 4 -30.20 18.07 -30.02
N VAL A 5 -29.06 17.40 -30.16
CA VAL A 5 -27.94 17.33 -29.21
C VAL A 5 -27.40 18.74 -28.80
N ARG A 6 -27.81 19.79 -29.51
CA ARG A 6 -27.36 21.17 -29.28
C ARG A 6 -27.94 21.83 -28.02
N VAL A 7 -29.05 21.33 -27.47
CA VAL A 7 -29.69 21.94 -26.29
C VAL A 7 -30.04 20.85 -25.28
N ILE A 8 -29.18 20.67 -24.28
CA ILE A 8 -29.46 19.84 -23.09
C ILE A 8 -29.96 20.81 -22.00
N PRO A 9 -31.24 20.76 -21.62
CA PRO A 9 -31.77 21.65 -20.58
C PRO A 9 -31.13 21.35 -19.22
N ARG A 10 -30.72 22.40 -18.48
CA ARG A 10 -30.12 22.26 -17.14
C ARG A 10 -31.03 21.49 -16.19
N GLN A 11 -32.31 21.88 -16.09
CA GLN A 11 -33.28 21.27 -15.17
C GLN A 11 -33.44 19.77 -15.42
N LEU A 12 -33.54 19.36 -16.68
CA LEU A 12 -33.68 17.95 -17.03
C LEU A 12 -32.40 17.16 -16.73
N LEU A 13 -31.23 17.76 -16.97
CA LEU A 13 -29.94 17.14 -16.64
C LEU A 13 -29.78 16.95 -15.13
N GLU A 14 -30.15 17.96 -14.34
CA GLU A 14 -30.14 17.93 -12.88
C GLU A 14 -31.13 16.89 -12.34
N GLN A 15 -32.35 16.84 -12.86
CA GLN A 15 -33.35 15.84 -12.49
C GLN A 15 -32.85 14.41 -12.76
N LEU A 16 -32.30 14.14 -13.94
CA LEU A 16 -31.83 12.79 -14.29
C LEU A 16 -30.59 12.39 -13.45
N TYR A 17 -29.63 13.29 -13.27
CA TYR A 17 -28.37 12.99 -12.60
C TYR A 17 -28.45 13.02 -11.07
N VAL A 18 -29.15 14.00 -10.49
CA VAL A 18 -29.23 14.25 -9.05
C VAL A 18 -30.42 13.53 -8.43
N GLU A 19 -31.64 13.76 -8.93
CA GLU A 19 -32.85 13.16 -8.32
C GLU A 19 -32.97 11.68 -8.66
N LYS A 20 -32.87 11.32 -9.95
CA LYS A 20 -32.99 9.93 -10.40
C LYS A 20 -31.71 9.12 -10.29
N GLN A 21 -30.60 9.75 -9.89
CA GLN A 21 -29.29 9.12 -9.69
C GLN A 21 -28.71 8.43 -10.94
N TRP A 22 -29.15 8.75 -12.15
CA TRP A 22 -28.64 8.13 -13.38
C TRP A 22 -27.16 8.42 -13.58
N SER A 23 -26.41 7.42 -14.02
CA SER A 23 -25.02 7.57 -14.41
C SER A 23 -24.88 8.51 -15.60
N VAL A 24 -23.72 9.17 -15.73
CA VAL A 24 -23.44 10.06 -16.86
C VAL A 24 -23.60 9.33 -18.21
N ARG A 25 -23.36 8.02 -18.23
CA ARG A 25 -23.52 7.17 -19.41
C ARG A 25 -24.99 6.96 -19.77
N GLU A 26 -25.84 6.62 -18.81
CA GLU A 26 -27.29 6.49 -19.04
C GLU A 26 -27.91 7.82 -19.48
N VAL A 27 -27.46 8.92 -18.88
CA VAL A 27 -27.86 10.28 -19.30
C VAL A 27 -27.41 10.55 -20.75
N ALA A 28 -26.17 10.20 -21.10
CA ALA A 28 -25.65 10.38 -22.45
C ALA A 28 -26.42 9.55 -23.48
N GLU A 29 -26.79 8.32 -23.13
CA GLU A 29 -27.60 7.42 -23.96
C GLU A 29 -29.03 7.95 -24.16
N TYR A 30 -29.64 8.50 -23.10
CA TYR A 30 -30.96 9.15 -23.18
C TYR A 30 -30.97 10.37 -24.09
N PHE A 31 -29.94 11.22 -24.00
CA PHE A 31 -29.78 12.39 -24.87
C PHE A 31 -29.16 12.07 -26.24
N GLN A 32 -28.80 10.81 -26.50
CA GLN A 32 -28.10 10.34 -27.71
C GLN A 32 -26.87 11.19 -28.03
N CYS A 33 -26.05 11.46 -27.01
CA CYS A 33 -24.86 12.29 -27.14
C CYS A 33 -23.64 11.61 -26.49
N SER A 34 -22.45 12.18 -26.69
CA SER A 34 -21.26 11.65 -26.01
C SER A 34 -21.28 11.98 -24.52
N VAL A 35 -20.65 11.12 -23.73
CA VAL A 35 -20.40 11.35 -22.30
C VAL A 35 -19.69 12.69 -22.10
N ASP A 36 -18.71 13.03 -22.95
CA ASP A 36 -18.01 14.33 -22.94
C ASP A 36 -18.95 15.53 -23.11
N THR A 37 -19.99 15.39 -23.94
CA THR A 37 -21.00 16.45 -24.12
C THR A 37 -21.76 16.69 -22.81
N ILE A 38 -22.20 15.63 -22.14
CA ILE A 38 -22.83 15.73 -20.83
C ILE A 38 -21.87 16.35 -19.81
N MET A 39 -20.62 15.88 -19.75
CA MET A 39 -19.63 16.39 -18.81
C MET A 39 -19.32 17.88 -19.02
N ARG A 40 -19.27 18.34 -20.28
CA ARG A 40 -19.09 19.76 -20.61
C ARG A 40 -20.29 20.59 -20.14
N ARG A 41 -21.51 20.08 -20.32
CA ARG A 41 -22.75 20.75 -19.87
C ARG A 41 -22.87 20.78 -18.36
N MET A 42 -22.55 19.69 -17.67
CA MET A 42 -22.47 19.67 -16.21
C MET A 42 -21.52 20.74 -15.68
N LYS A 43 -20.34 20.88 -16.29
CA LYS A 43 -19.38 21.94 -15.94
C LYS A 43 -19.91 23.34 -16.23
N GLN A 44 -20.61 23.53 -17.36
CA GLN A 44 -21.20 24.83 -17.72
C GLN A 44 -22.34 25.25 -16.77
N TYR A 45 -23.08 24.28 -16.23
CA TYR A 45 -24.21 24.50 -15.32
C TYR A 45 -23.82 24.39 -13.84
N ASP A 46 -22.52 24.24 -13.55
CA ASP A 46 -21.98 24.07 -12.20
C ASP A 46 -22.60 22.90 -11.41
N ILE A 47 -22.94 21.81 -12.12
CA ILE A 47 -23.45 20.59 -11.50
C ILE A 47 -22.25 19.78 -11.01
N GLU A 48 -22.09 19.69 -9.70
CA GLU A 48 -21.02 18.92 -9.07
C GLU A 48 -21.10 17.44 -9.45
N ARG A 49 -19.92 16.84 -9.64
CA ARG A 49 -19.83 15.41 -9.86
C ARG A 49 -19.99 14.69 -8.54
N ARG A 50 -20.81 13.63 -8.54
CA ARG A 50 -20.88 12.69 -7.42
C ARG A 50 -19.47 12.15 -7.13
N PRO A 51 -19.07 12.10 -5.85
CA PRO A 51 -17.75 11.61 -5.49
C PRO A 51 -17.61 10.17 -5.95
N LEU A 52 -16.60 9.89 -6.78
CA LEU A 52 -16.28 8.53 -7.23
C LEU A 52 -15.90 7.62 -6.03
N LYS A 53 -15.49 8.23 -4.93
CA LYS A 53 -15.08 7.55 -3.71
C LYS A 53 -16.31 7.38 -2.83
N LYS A 54 -16.84 6.15 -2.75
CA LYS A 54 -17.66 5.76 -1.61
C LYS A 54 -16.87 6.08 -0.34
N ASP A 55 -17.50 6.80 0.57
CA ASP A 55 -16.93 7.05 1.88
C ASP A 55 -16.98 5.74 2.66
N ILE A 56 -15.81 5.27 3.07
CA ILE A 56 -15.66 4.02 3.79
C ILE A 56 -15.04 4.41 5.12
N ASN A 57 -15.77 4.19 6.21
CA ASN A 57 -15.24 4.39 7.54
C ASN A 57 -14.16 3.34 7.83
N MET A 58 -12.91 3.73 7.61
CA MET A 58 -11.74 2.86 7.74
C MET A 58 -11.47 2.44 9.18
N VAL A 59 -11.88 3.24 10.17
CA VAL A 59 -11.81 2.88 11.60
C VAL A 59 -12.72 1.67 11.87
N HIS A 60 -13.93 1.68 11.30
CA HIS A 60 -14.84 0.52 11.40
C HIS A 60 -14.30 -0.70 10.65
N VAL A 61 -13.71 -0.52 9.46
CA VAL A 61 -13.07 -1.60 8.71
C VAL A 61 -11.93 -2.24 9.53
N GLN A 62 -11.09 -1.42 10.18
CA GLN A 62 -10.02 -1.89 11.04
C GLN A 62 -10.55 -2.70 12.21
N ALA A 63 -11.54 -2.20 12.95
CA ALA A 63 -12.13 -2.91 14.08
C ALA A 63 -12.70 -4.28 13.66
N LEU A 64 -13.41 -4.33 12.53
CA LEU A 64 -13.93 -5.58 11.97
C LEU A 64 -12.80 -6.53 11.56
N TYR A 65 -11.73 -6.02 10.97
CA TYR A 65 -10.57 -6.82 10.56
C TYR A 65 -9.81 -7.39 11.76
N GLU A 66 -9.60 -6.59 12.82
CA GLU A 66 -8.92 -7.00 14.07
C GLU A 66 -9.68 -8.09 14.83
N THR A 67 -11.01 -8.13 14.74
CA THR A 67 -11.79 -9.24 15.32
C THR A 67 -11.52 -10.59 14.66
N GLY A 68 -10.81 -10.63 13.51
CA GLY A 68 -10.39 -11.85 12.82
C GLY A 68 -11.52 -12.62 12.12
N LYS A 69 -12.78 -12.19 12.27
CA LYS A 69 -13.96 -12.83 11.68
C LYS A 69 -14.23 -12.39 10.23
N TRP A 70 -13.62 -11.29 9.79
CA TRP A 70 -13.92 -10.66 8.51
C TRP A 70 -12.76 -10.80 7.53
N SER A 71 -13.01 -11.51 6.43
CA SER A 71 -12.09 -11.57 5.31
C SER A 71 -12.18 -10.30 4.45
N LEU A 72 -11.15 -10.03 3.65
CA LEU A 72 -11.16 -8.94 2.67
C LEU A 72 -12.36 -9.03 1.72
N HIS A 73 -12.75 -10.24 1.31
CA HIS A 73 -13.92 -10.47 0.46
C HIS A 73 -15.23 -10.14 1.19
N SER A 74 -15.34 -10.53 2.45
CA SER A 74 -16.52 -10.25 3.28
C SER A 74 -16.68 -8.75 3.53
N LEU A 75 -15.57 -8.03 3.74
CA LEU A 75 -15.53 -6.58 3.88
C LEU A 75 -15.92 -5.89 2.57
N ALA A 76 -15.33 -6.30 1.45
CA ALA A 76 -15.67 -5.75 0.13
C ALA A 76 -17.17 -5.89 -0.17
N LYS A 77 -17.75 -7.06 0.11
CA LYS A 77 -19.19 -7.31 -0.05
C LYS A 77 -20.04 -6.43 0.88
N ARG A 78 -19.65 -6.30 2.16
CA ARG A 78 -20.40 -5.51 3.15
C ARG A 78 -20.46 -4.03 2.81
N TYR A 79 -19.38 -3.48 2.27
CA TYR A 79 -19.28 -2.08 1.88
C TYR A 79 -19.64 -1.82 0.41
N ASP A 80 -20.10 -2.84 -0.30
CA ASP A 80 -20.46 -2.80 -1.72
C ASP A 80 -19.36 -2.14 -2.58
N VAL A 81 -18.13 -2.59 -2.38
CA VAL A 81 -16.98 -2.17 -3.17
C VAL A 81 -16.23 -3.37 -3.69
N SER A 82 -15.49 -3.16 -4.78
CA SER A 82 -14.62 -4.22 -5.29
C SER A 82 -13.54 -4.59 -4.26
N ILE A 83 -13.09 -5.83 -4.31
CA ILE A 83 -12.00 -6.34 -3.46
C ILE A 83 -10.73 -5.50 -3.64
N THR A 84 -10.46 -5.04 -4.88
CA THR A 84 -9.31 -4.18 -5.20
C THR A 84 -9.48 -2.78 -4.61
N THR A 85 -10.69 -2.19 -4.64
CA THR A 85 -10.99 -0.93 -3.94
C THR A 85 -10.76 -1.09 -2.44
N MET A 86 -11.31 -2.14 -1.82
CA MET A 86 -11.14 -2.39 -0.39
C MET A 86 -9.66 -2.59 -0.02
N ALA A 87 -8.93 -3.38 -0.81
CA ALA A 87 -7.49 -3.59 -0.62
C ALA A 87 -6.69 -2.30 -0.75
N SER A 88 -7.05 -1.44 -1.70
CA SER A 88 -6.38 -0.15 -1.91
C SER A 88 -6.62 0.80 -0.75
N ARG A 89 -7.86 0.89 -0.26
CA ARG A 89 -8.20 1.71 0.92
C ARG A 89 -7.54 1.19 2.19
N MET A 90 -7.53 -0.13 2.41
CA MET A 90 -6.80 -0.75 3.51
C MET A 90 -5.30 -0.48 3.40
N LYS A 91 -4.71 -0.48 2.19
CA LYS A 91 -3.30 -0.14 1.96
C LYS A 91 -3.01 1.33 2.25
N GLU A 92 -3.85 2.26 1.80
CA GLU A 92 -3.76 3.69 2.08
C GLU A 92 -3.80 3.97 3.59
N TYR A 93 -4.60 3.19 4.33
CA TYR A 93 -4.73 3.28 5.78
C TYR A 93 -3.68 2.45 6.55
N GLY A 94 -2.73 1.80 5.87
CA GLY A 94 -1.66 1.02 6.50
C GLY A 94 -2.02 -0.41 6.95
N LEU A 95 -3.24 -0.88 6.70
CA LEU A 95 -3.77 -2.21 7.10
C LEU A 95 -3.34 -3.35 6.16
N ALA A 96 -2.16 -3.24 5.52
CA ALA A 96 -1.78 -3.98 4.31
C ALA A 96 -2.25 -5.46 4.27
N CYS A 97 -3.09 -5.74 3.27
CA CYS A 97 -3.64 -7.04 2.93
C CYS A 97 -2.53 -8.08 2.73
N GLN A 98 -2.41 -9.04 3.64
CA GLN A 98 -1.64 -10.24 3.35
C GLN A 98 -2.46 -11.11 2.39
N ARG A 99 -1.99 -11.23 1.15
CA ARG A 99 -2.04 -12.53 0.47
C ARG A 99 -1.21 -13.50 1.31
N SER A 100 -1.81 -14.06 2.35
CA SER A 100 -1.24 -15.23 3.02
C SER A 100 -2.39 -16.18 3.27
N THR A 101 -2.37 -17.29 2.55
CA THR A 101 -3.25 -18.45 2.71
C THR A 101 -3.01 -19.20 4.02
N LYS A 102 -2.19 -18.66 4.94
CA LYS A 102 -1.95 -19.20 6.27
C LYS A 102 -2.24 -18.10 7.29
N ASN A 103 -3.40 -18.20 7.92
CA ASN A 103 -3.80 -17.38 9.05
C ASN A 103 -3.00 -17.86 10.28
N VAL A 104 -1.70 -17.56 10.31
CA VAL A 104 -0.88 -17.83 11.50
C VAL A 104 -1.28 -16.78 12.53
N SER A 105 -1.96 -17.21 13.59
CA SER A 105 -2.20 -16.38 14.76
C SER A 105 -0.83 -16.05 15.37
N ILE A 106 -0.41 -14.80 15.24
CA ILE A 106 0.90 -14.35 15.70
C ILE A 106 0.66 -13.41 16.87
N ASP A 107 1.14 -13.81 18.04
CA ASP A 107 1.13 -12.99 19.26
C ASP A 107 2.22 -11.89 19.17
N PRO A 108 1.84 -10.59 19.11
CA PRO A 108 2.78 -9.47 19.05
C PRO A 108 3.78 -9.44 20.22
N VAL A 109 3.37 -9.94 21.40
CA VAL A 109 4.20 -9.95 22.60
C VAL A 109 5.38 -10.90 22.44
N ARG A 110 5.18 -12.04 21.77
CA ARG A 110 6.25 -13.02 21.50
C ARG A 110 7.29 -12.49 20.52
N ILE A 111 6.85 -11.78 19.47
CA ILE A 111 7.77 -11.10 18.54
C ILE A 111 8.63 -10.06 19.26
N CYS A 112 7.99 -9.24 20.11
CA CYS A 112 8.69 -8.22 20.88
C CYS A 112 9.71 -8.83 21.85
N ARG A 113 9.35 -9.93 22.55
CA ARG A 113 10.26 -10.66 23.44
C ARG A 113 11.45 -11.26 22.67
N ALA A 114 11.20 -11.89 21.52
CA ALA A 114 12.25 -12.47 20.68
C ALA A 114 13.22 -11.40 20.14
N TYR A 115 12.72 -10.20 19.82
CA TYR A 115 13.55 -9.08 19.40
C TYR A 115 14.38 -8.52 20.55
N LYS A 116 13.79 -8.36 21.74
CA LYS A 116 14.50 -7.94 22.97
C LYS A 116 15.59 -8.92 23.39
N SER A 117 15.43 -10.21 23.10
CA SER A 117 16.45 -11.23 23.37
C SER A 117 17.59 -11.25 22.35
N GLY A 118 17.66 -10.26 21.44
CA GLY A 118 18.75 -10.09 20.49
C GLY A 118 18.58 -10.83 19.16
N ASN A 119 17.42 -11.46 18.90
CA ASN A 119 17.19 -12.08 17.59
C ASN A 119 16.99 -11.01 16.51
N THR A 120 17.58 -11.26 15.35
CA THR A 120 17.37 -10.41 14.18
C THR A 120 15.94 -10.58 13.67
N SER A 121 15.41 -9.53 13.04
CA SER A 121 14.07 -9.57 12.46
C SER A 121 13.92 -10.65 11.37
N ASP A 122 15.02 -11.04 10.71
CA ASP A 122 15.08 -12.16 9.77
C ASP A 122 14.93 -13.54 10.46
N SER A 123 15.64 -13.74 11.57
CA SER A 123 15.53 -14.97 12.36
C SER A 123 14.12 -15.13 12.93
N ILE A 124 13.53 -14.04 13.43
CA ILE A 124 12.15 -14.02 13.93
C ILE A 124 11.16 -14.34 12.80
N ALA A 125 11.36 -13.79 11.60
CA ALA A 125 10.52 -14.06 10.44
C ALA A 125 10.49 -15.55 10.09
N ARG A 126 11.66 -16.20 10.06
CA ARG A 126 11.80 -17.64 9.81
C ARG A 126 11.18 -18.49 10.92
N MET A 127 11.38 -18.11 12.18
CA MET A 127 10.88 -18.84 13.35
C MET A 127 9.34 -18.91 13.38
N TYR A 128 8.67 -17.82 13.01
CA TYR A 128 7.22 -17.74 13.05
C TYR A 128 6.53 -17.98 11.69
N GLY A 129 7.31 -18.24 10.63
CA GLY A 129 6.77 -18.47 9.28
C GLY A 129 6.10 -17.23 8.68
N ILE A 130 6.59 -16.04 9.01
CA ILE A 130 6.04 -14.75 8.59
C ILE A 130 7.03 -13.95 7.78
N SER A 131 6.56 -12.93 7.06
CA SER A 131 7.46 -12.03 6.34
C SER A 131 8.25 -11.14 7.30
N GLN A 132 9.50 -10.84 6.96
CA GLN A 132 10.34 -9.87 7.68
C GLN A 132 9.65 -8.51 7.84
N TRP A 133 8.91 -8.08 6.81
CA TRP A 133 8.10 -6.87 6.86
C TRP A 133 7.07 -6.91 7.99
N LYS A 134 6.37 -8.04 8.20
CA LYS A 134 5.39 -8.19 9.28
C LYS A 134 6.04 -8.09 10.66
N VAL A 135 7.26 -8.63 10.82
CA VAL A 135 8.05 -8.48 12.05
C VAL A 135 8.35 -7.00 12.31
N HIS A 136 8.86 -6.27 11.32
CA HIS A 136 9.14 -4.83 11.46
C HIS A 136 7.88 -4.02 11.76
N HIS A 137 6.76 -4.37 11.11
CA HIS A 137 5.47 -3.72 11.34
C HIS A 137 4.99 -3.90 12.78
N VAL A 138 5.04 -5.14 13.30
CA VAL A 138 4.67 -5.43 14.71
C VAL A 138 5.59 -4.68 15.67
N LEU A 139 6.90 -4.68 15.42
CA LEU A 139 7.85 -3.95 16.25
C LEU A 139 7.58 -2.44 16.24
N ARG A 140 7.35 -1.84 15.08
CA ARG A 140 7.03 -0.41 14.94
C ARG A 140 5.71 -0.04 15.63
N HIS A 141 4.69 -0.88 15.49
CA HIS A 141 3.40 -0.69 16.14
C HIS A 141 3.50 -0.78 17.67
N MET A 142 4.39 -1.63 18.18
CA MET A 142 4.71 -1.75 19.60
C MET A 142 5.70 -0.68 20.10
N GLY A 143 5.97 0.37 19.29
CA GLY A 143 6.88 1.45 19.64
C GLY A 143 8.37 1.09 19.60
N MET A 144 8.73 -0.07 19.07
CA MET A 144 10.13 -0.48 18.88
C MET A 144 10.65 0.06 17.56
N CYS A 145 11.50 1.09 17.63
CA CYS A 145 12.16 1.67 16.47
C CYS A 145 13.03 0.61 15.78
N THR A 146 12.69 0.29 14.52
CA THR A 146 13.51 -0.60 13.69
C THR A 146 14.28 0.22 12.64
N THR A 147 15.62 0.17 12.74
CA THR A 147 16.67 0.49 11.73
C THR A 147 17.35 1.88 11.76
N PRO A 148 18.65 2.04 11.34
CA PRO A 148 19.37 1.19 10.35
C PRO A 148 20.89 0.85 10.53
N LYS A 149 21.35 -0.16 9.77
CA LYS A 149 22.73 -0.39 9.28
C LYS A 149 23.89 -0.42 10.30
N VAL A 150 23.88 -1.33 11.28
CA VAL A 150 25.05 -1.50 12.17
C VAL A 150 26.22 -2.27 11.51
N GLN A 151 26.04 -2.89 10.34
CA GLN A 151 27.09 -3.74 9.75
C GLN A 151 28.20 -2.99 8.98
N ASN A 152 28.07 -1.70 8.68
CA ASN A 152 29.06 -0.99 7.85
C ASN A 152 30.18 -0.30 8.64
N HIS A 153 29.92 0.19 9.85
CA HIS A 153 30.92 0.99 10.58
C HIS A 153 32.13 0.15 11.03
N ARG A 154 31.89 -1.05 11.60
CA ARG A 154 32.96 -1.97 12.01
C ARG A 154 33.86 -2.40 10.83
N LYS A 155 33.28 -2.59 9.65
CA LYS A 155 34.05 -2.94 8.43
C LYS A 155 34.94 -1.80 7.95
N VAL A 156 34.50 -0.55 8.10
CA VAL A 156 35.29 0.63 7.69
C VAL A 156 36.47 0.87 8.62
N GLU A 157 36.31 0.67 9.94
CA GLU A 157 37.41 0.79 10.90
C GLU A 157 38.44 -0.34 10.73
N GLU A 158 37.98 -1.57 10.52
CA GLU A 158 38.82 -2.73 10.24
C GLU A 158 39.56 -2.58 8.90
N MET A 159 38.89 -2.02 7.88
CA MET A 159 39.53 -1.60 6.62
C MET A 159 40.59 -0.53 6.81
N ALA A 160 40.29 0.51 7.61
CA ALA A 160 41.24 1.59 7.89
C ALA A 160 42.47 1.07 8.63
N TYR A 161 42.28 0.19 9.63
CA TYR A 161 43.36 -0.48 10.34
C TYR A 161 44.25 -1.31 9.41
N LEU A 162 43.64 -2.16 8.57
CA LEU A 162 44.38 -2.99 7.62
C LEU A 162 45.11 -2.17 6.55
N TYR A 163 44.55 -1.03 6.12
CA TYR A 163 45.17 -0.12 5.16
C TYR A 163 46.37 0.64 5.75
N ILE A 164 46.27 1.04 7.03
CA ILE A 164 47.32 1.77 7.74
C ILE A 164 48.47 0.83 8.14
N HIS A 165 48.20 -0.41 8.57
CA HIS A 165 49.25 -1.34 9.00
C HIS A 165 49.88 -2.18 7.87
N HIS A 166 49.19 -2.37 6.74
CA HIS A 166 49.69 -3.16 5.60
C HIS A 166 49.86 -2.30 4.34
N HIS A 167 50.84 -1.40 4.34
CA HIS A 167 51.21 -0.48 3.24
C HIS A 167 51.49 -1.12 1.85
N ARG A 168 51.37 -2.43 1.68
CA ARG A 168 51.61 -3.14 0.40
C ARG A 168 50.36 -3.76 -0.21
N TRP A 169 49.20 -3.67 0.44
CA TRP A 169 47.97 -4.28 -0.05
C TRP A 169 47.13 -3.26 -0.82
N LYS A 170 46.99 -3.47 -2.14
CA LYS A 170 46.04 -2.70 -2.95
C LYS A 170 44.62 -2.93 -2.42
N VAL A 171 43.75 -1.91 -2.47
CA VAL A 171 42.36 -1.93 -1.95
C VAL A 171 41.59 -3.19 -2.37
N HIS A 172 41.79 -3.66 -3.60
CA HIS A 172 41.19 -4.88 -4.12
C HIS A 172 41.55 -6.15 -3.32
N HIS A 173 42.77 -6.26 -2.79
CA HIS A 173 43.25 -7.39 -2.00
C HIS A 173 42.61 -7.41 -0.61
N ILE A 174 42.41 -6.23 0.00
CA ILE A 174 41.72 -6.06 1.28
C ILE A 174 40.24 -6.43 1.13
N LEU A 175 39.59 -5.96 0.07
CA LEU A 175 38.19 -6.29 -0.24
C LEU A 175 37.97 -7.80 -0.47
N ARG A 176 38.92 -8.49 -1.11
CA ARG A 176 38.89 -9.95 -1.30
C ARG A 176 39.06 -10.71 0.01
N HIS A 177 39.96 -10.28 0.90
CA HIS A 177 40.17 -10.89 2.22
C HIS A 177 38.92 -10.80 3.11
N MET A 178 38.16 -9.72 3.02
CA MET A 178 36.89 -9.55 3.74
C MET A 178 35.68 -10.22 3.04
N GLY A 179 35.91 -11.05 2.01
CA GLY A 179 34.85 -11.79 1.31
C GLY A 179 33.86 -10.92 0.54
N MET A 180 34.26 -9.70 0.14
CA MET A 180 33.39 -8.78 -0.60
C MET A 180 33.55 -9.03 -2.10
N CYS A 181 32.46 -9.38 -2.80
CA CYS A 181 32.46 -9.62 -4.24
C CYS A 181 32.85 -8.34 -5.01
N THR A 182 34.06 -8.31 -5.56
CA THR A 182 34.53 -7.29 -6.48
C THR A 182 34.28 -7.75 -7.91
N THR A 183 33.04 -7.63 -8.40
CA THR A 183 32.78 -7.85 -9.82
C THR A 183 33.46 -6.74 -10.63
N PRO A 184 34.34 -7.07 -11.60
CA PRO A 184 34.89 -6.06 -12.49
C PRO A 184 33.82 -5.68 -13.51
N LYS A 185 33.44 -4.40 -13.56
CA LYS A 185 32.80 -3.84 -14.75
C LYS A 185 33.86 -3.80 -15.85
N VAL A 186 33.75 -4.72 -16.80
CA VAL A 186 34.49 -4.66 -18.06
C VAL A 186 33.77 -3.64 -18.96
N GLN A 187 34.56 -2.73 -19.55
CA GLN A 187 34.16 -1.73 -20.54
C GLN A 187 33.73 -2.38 -21.86
#